data_AF-A0A2K9NUP7-F1
#
_entry.id   AF-A0A2K9NUP7-F1
#
_cell.length_a   1.000
_cell.length_b   1.000
_cell.length_c   1.000
_cell.angle_alpha   90.00
_cell.angle_beta   90.00
_cell.angle_gamma   90.00
#
_symmetry.space_group_name_H-M   'P 1'
#
loop_
_entity.id
_entity.type
_entity.pdbx_description
1 polymer ?
#
loop_
_entity_poly.entity_id
_entity_poly.type
_entity_poly.pdbx_seq_one_letter_code
_entity_poly.pdbx_strand_id
1 'polypeptide(L)'
;MRKLMLLSLALISFNAFAEAPSVKITSYVYINQERKVAELCGVVSNATTTPTFVQITVDETSKRPATYNTWAGADGKFCSVVVSYYGTAIAKAQ
;
A
#
# COMPACT_ATOMS: atom_id res chain seq x y z
N MET A 1 -25.64 -44.39 -2.21
CA MET A 1 -25.05 -43.29 -1.40
C MET A 1 -23.66 -42.85 -1.93
N ARG A 2 -23.45 -42.75 -3.24
CA ARG A 2 -22.11 -42.51 -3.83
C ARG A 2 -22.00 -41.25 -4.71
N LYS A 3 -23.10 -40.50 -4.87
CA LYS A 3 -23.17 -39.30 -5.73
C LYS A 3 -23.10 -37.96 -4.98
N LEU A 4 -23.12 -37.95 -3.64
CA LEU A 4 -23.07 -36.72 -2.86
C LEU A 4 -21.65 -36.16 -2.62
N MET A 5 -20.60 -36.94 -2.89
CA MET A 5 -19.23 -36.57 -2.51
C MET A 5 -18.50 -35.69 -3.55
N LEU A 6 -19.08 -35.50 -4.75
CA LEU A 6 -18.46 -34.73 -5.83
C LEU A 6 -18.82 -33.23 -5.79
N LEU A 7 -19.83 -32.82 -5.00
CA LEU A 7 -20.27 -31.42 -4.94
C LEU A 7 -19.48 -30.59 -3.91
N SER A 8 -18.82 -31.22 -2.95
CA SER A 8 -18.06 -30.54 -1.90
C SER A 8 -16.68 -30.03 -2.34
N LEU A 9 -16.16 -30.49 -3.49
CA LEU A 9 -14.85 -30.07 -3.99
C LEU A 9 -14.90 -28.79 -4.85
N ALA A 10 -16.10 -28.37 -5.27
CA ALA A 10 -16.29 -27.18 -6.11
C ALA A 10 -16.43 -25.87 -5.30
N LEU A 11 -16.52 -25.94 -3.97
CA LEU A 11 -16.76 -24.77 -3.11
C LEU A 11 -15.48 -24.13 -2.55
N ILE A 12 -14.29 -24.67 -2.83
CA ILE A 12 -13.01 -24.17 -2.29
C ILE A 12 -12.23 -23.35 -3.34
N SER A 13 -12.73 -23.21 -4.57
CA SER A 13 -11.99 -22.55 -5.67
C SER A 13 -12.19 -21.05 -5.80
N PHE A 14 -12.96 -20.40 -4.91
CA PHE A 14 -12.94 -18.94 -4.81
C PHE A 14 -11.72 -18.50 -4.02
N ASN A 15 -10.54 -18.58 -4.64
CA ASN A 15 -9.41 -17.78 -4.20
C ASN A 15 -9.89 -16.32 -4.27
N ALA A 16 -10.23 -15.76 -3.12
CA ALA A 16 -10.49 -14.35 -2.97
C ALA A 16 -9.21 -13.63 -3.39
N PHE A 17 -9.19 -13.11 -4.61
CA PHE A 17 -8.20 -12.15 -5.05
C PHE A 17 -8.41 -10.89 -4.22
N ALA A 18 -7.85 -10.87 -3.01
CA ALA A 18 -7.71 -9.64 -2.26
C ALA A 18 -6.86 -8.72 -3.14
N GLU A 19 -7.48 -7.66 -3.65
CA GLU A 19 -6.80 -6.67 -4.47
C GLU A 19 -5.62 -6.13 -3.67
N ALA A 20 -4.41 -6.26 -4.24
CA ALA A 20 -3.20 -5.82 -3.56
C ALA A 20 -3.36 -4.34 -3.16
N PRO A 21 -2.99 -3.97 -1.93
CA PRO A 21 -3.10 -2.59 -1.49
C PRO A 21 -2.28 -1.71 -2.44
N SER A 22 -2.92 -0.67 -2.96
CA SER A 22 -2.33 0.33 -3.85
C SER A 22 -2.21 1.66 -3.12
N VAL A 23 -1.32 2.53 -3.58
CA VAL A 23 -1.14 3.88 -3.02
C VAL A 23 -1.42 4.90 -4.11
N LYS A 24 -2.32 5.84 -3.82
CA LYS A 24 -2.50 7.05 -4.62
C LYS A 24 -1.89 8.23 -3.88
N ILE A 25 -0.84 8.83 -4.46
CA ILE A 25 -0.24 10.05 -3.94
C ILE A 25 -1.18 11.23 -4.17
N THR A 26 -1.39 12.03 -3.13
CA THR A 26 -2.26 13.22 -3.15
C THR A 26 -1.48 14.51 -2.96
N SER A 27 -0.33 14.46 -2.28
CA SER A 27 0.56 15.60 -2.11
C SER A 27 2.02 15.14 -2.05
N TYR A 28 2.91 15.95 -2.62
CA TYR A 28 4.35 15.78 -2.58
C TYR A 28 5.04 17.14 -2.52
N VAL A 29 5.70 17.44 -1.40
CA VAL A 29 6.33 18.74 -1.16
C VAL A 29 7.72 18.54 -0.60
N TYR A 30 8.73 19.12 -1.25
CA TYR A 30 10.09 19.14 -0.68
C TYR A 30 10.12 19.99 0.58
N ILE A 31 10.55 19.38 1.69
CA ILE A 31 10.93 20.08 2.93
C ILE A 31 12.37 20.56 2.80
N ASN A 32 13.23 19.77 2.16
CA ASN A 32 14.62 20.13 1.85
C ASN A 32 15.04 19.51 0.51
N GLN A 33 15.21 20.35 -0.52
CA GLN A 33 15.51 19.90 -1.87
C GLN A 33 16.95 19.41 -2.06
N GLU A 34 17.92 19.91 -1.29
CA GLU A 34 19.32 19.49 -1.36
C GLU A 34 19.49 18.05 -0.86
N ARG A 35 18.82 17.75 0.27
CA ARG A 35 18.84 16.42 0.90
C ARG A 35 17.76 15.48 0.39
N LYS A 36 16.92 15.95 -0.55
CA LYS A 36 15.80 15.19 -1.12
C LYS A 36 14.78 14.74 -0.07
N VAL A 37 14.62 15.53 0.99
CA VAL A 37 13.62 15.27 2.04
C VAL A 37 12.31 15.92 1.63
N ALA A 38 11.24 15.15 1.65
CA ALA A 38 9.91 15.60 1.24
C ALA A 38 8.83 15.08 2.19
N GLU A 39 7.76 15.85 2.33
CA GLU A 39 6.48 15.34 2.80
C GLU A 39 5.76 14.67 1.63
N LEU A 40 5.34 13.44 1.84
CA LEU A 40 4.56 12.67 0.88
C LEU A 40 3.28 12.21 1.57
N CYS A 41 2.15 12.63 1.02
CA CYS A 41 0.82 12.23 1.48
C CYS A 41 0.09 11.44 0.40
N GLY A 42 -0.71 10.48 0.83
CA GLY A 42 -1.47 9.64 -0.07
C GLY A 42 -2.63 8.93 0.61
N VAL A 43 -3.29 8.09 -0.19
CA VAL A 43 -4.39 7.22 0.25
C VAL A 43 -4.03 5.78 -0.13
N VAL A 44 -4.08 4.88 0.84
CA VAL A 44 -3.96 3.43 0.61
C VAL A 44 -5.34 2.88 0.22
N SER A 45 -5.43 2.08 -0.84
CA SER A 45 -6.67 1.40 -1.20
C SER A 45 -6.99 0.28 -0.20
N ASN A 46 -8.26 -0.10 -0.11
CA ASN A 46 -8.75 -1.11 0.84
C ASN A 46 -8.47 -0.76 2.31
N ALA A 47 -8.54 0.53 2.63
CA ALA A 47 -8.42 1.02 3.99
C ALA A 47 -9.40 0.30 4.93
N THR A 48 -8.88 -0.14 6.06
CA THR A 48 -9.66 -0.78 7.12
C THR A 48 -10.44 0.26 7.91
N THR A 49 -11.52 -0.16 8.57
CA THR A 49 -12.30 0.71 9.48
C THR A 49 -11.52 1.17 10.72
N THR A 50 -10.34 0.60 10.96
CA THR A 50 -9.39 0.98 12.00
C THR A 50 -8.10 1.50 11.38
N PRO A 51 -7.36 2.41 12.03
CA PRO A 51 -6.02 2.79 11.60
C PRO A 51 -5.12 1.56 11.45
N THR A 52 -4.32 1.53 10.40
CA THR A 52 -3.43 0.40 10.10
C THR A 52 -2.01 0.86 9.86
N PHE A 53 -1.08 0.00 10.26
CA PHE A 53 0.31 0.16 9.92
C PHE A 53 0.53 -0.29 8.48
N VAL A 54 1.14 0.56 7.67
CA VAL A 54 1.39 0.28 6.26
C VAL A 54 2.85 0.51 5.92
N GLN A 55 3.37 -0.36 5.07
CA GLN A 55 4.69 -0.21 4.50
C GLN A 55 4.58 0.33 3.08
N ILE A 56 5.25 1.44 2.82
CA ILE A 56 5.34 2.07 1.51
C ILE A 56 6.76 1.99 0.96
N THR A 57 6.90 1.65 -0.31
CA THR A 57 8.16 1.77 -1.03
C THR A 57 8.10 3.01 -1.91
N VAL A 58 8.96 3.97 -1.62
CA VAL A 58 9.08 5.25 -2.32
C VAL A 58 10.11 5.10 -3.44
N ASP A 59 9.79 5.69 -4.60
CA ASP A 59 10.64 5.69 -5.80
C ASP A 59 11.10 4.28 -6.21
N GLU A 60 10.17 3.33 -6.20
CA GLU A 60 10.43 1.90 -6.45
C GLU A 60 11.20 1.66 -7.76
N THR A 61 10.82 2.35 -8.84
CA THR A 61 11.42 2.20 -10.17
C THR A 61 12.74 2.96 -10.33
N SER A 62 13.18 3.68 -9.30
CA SER A 62 14.44 4.42 -9.32
C SER A 62 15.64 3.53 -9.01
N LYS A 63 16.85 4.10 -9.14
CA LYS A 63 18.09 3.44 -8.71
C LYS A 63 18.26 3.40 -7.18
N ARG A 64 17.40 4.08 -6.42
CA ARG A 64 17.52 4.25 -4.96
C ARG A 64 16.13 4.17 -4.28
N PRO A 65 15.42 3.04 -4.40
CA PRO A 65 14.15 2.88 -3.70
C PRO A 65 14.37 2.86 -2.19
N ALA A 66 13.41 3.38 -1.44
CA ALA A 66 13.46 3.38 0.02
C ALA A 66 12.12 2.94 0.59
N THR A 67 12.16 2.13 1.65
CA THR A 67 10.94 1.60 2.28
C THR A 67 10.73 2.29 3.62
N TYR A 68 9.52 2.79 3.82
CA TYR A 68 9.10 3.50 5.02
C TYR A 68 7.88 2.81 5.60
N ASN A 69 7.80 2.83 6.92
CA ASN A 69 6.59 2.45 7.61
C ASN A 69 5.83 3.70 8.03
N THR A 70 4.52 3.69 7.91
CA THR A 70 3.67 4.80 8.34
C THR A 70 2.32 4.28 8.85
N TRP A 71 1.56 5.15 9.48
CA TRP A 71 0.18 4.89 9.88
C TRP A 71 -0.77 5.46 8.84
N ALA A 72 -1.63 4.61 8.32
CA ALA A 72 -2.80 5.02 7.57
C ALA A 72 -3.98 5.16 8.54
N GLY A 73 -4.72 6.26 8.44
CA GLY A 73 -5.97 6.45 9.16
C GLY A 73 -7.04 5.43 8.72
N ALA A 74 -8.18 5.43 9.41
CA ALA A 74 -9.33 4.60 9.03
C ALA A 74 -9.92 4.98 7.65
N ASP A 75 -9.58 6.16 7.13
CA ASP A 75 -9.90 6.62 5.78
C ASP A 75 -8.79 6.31 4.76
N GLY A 76 -7.77 5.54 5.17
CA GLY A 76 -6.61 5.15 4.35
C GLY A 76 -5.60 6.26 4.12
N LYS A 77 -5.85 7.48 4.64
CA LYS A 77 -4.95 8.61 4.42
C LYS A 77 -3.72 8.50 5.29
N PHE A 78 -2.58 8.89 4.73
CA PHE A 78 -1.33 9.01 5.46
C PHE A 78 -0.53 10.21 4.94
N CYS A 79 0.38 10.69 5.78
CA CYS A 79 1.49 11.57 5.40
C CYS A 79 2.76 11.03 6.05
N SER A 80 3.89 11.11 5.34
CA SER A 80 5.18 10.68 5.85
C SER A 80 6.30 11.59 5.35
N VAL A 81 7.32 11.79 6.18
CA VAL A 81 8.56 12.45 5.78
C VAL A 81 9.50 11.39 5.23
N VAL A 82 9.85 11.52 3.96
CA VAL A 82 10.63 10.53 3.21
C VAL A 82 11.80 11.18 2.50
N VAL A 83 12.79 10.39 2.15
CA VAL A 83 13.78 10.77 1.15
C VAL A 83 13.26 10.32 -0.21
N SER A 84 13.02 11.27 -1.12
CA SER A 84 12.44 10.99 -2.43
C SER A 84 12.97 11.95 -3.50
N TYR A 85 13.09 11.41 -4.71
CA TYR A 85 13.48 12.11 -5.91
C TYR A 85 12.27 12.43 -6.80
N TYR A 86 11.29 11.53 -6.86
CA TYR A 86 10.19 11.62 -7.83
C TYR A 86 8.79 11.69 -7.18
N GLY A 87 8.68 11.46 -5.87
CA GLY A 87 7.41 11.53 -5.15
C GLY A 87 6.46 10.39 -5.50
N THR A 88 6.98 9.25 -5.91
CA THR A 88 6.16 8.05 -6.21
C THR A 88 6.18 7.08 -5.04
N ALA A 89 5.08 6.38 -4.77
CA ALA A 89 5.08 5.30 -3.79
C ALA A 89 4.09 4.19 -4.15
N ILE A 90 4.40 2.98 -3.71
CA ILE A 90 3.50 1.82 -3.72
C ILE A 90 3.33 1.29 -2.29
N ALA A 91 2.18 0.67 -2.01
CA ALA A 91 2.03 -0.13 -0.79
C ALA A 91 2.55 -1.54 -1.06
N LYS A 92 3.16 -2.15 -0.06
CA LYS A 92 3.44 -3.59 -0.06
C LYS A 92 2.39 -4.30 0.78
N ALA A 93 1.83 -5.38 0.23
CA ALA A 93 1.05 -6.33 1.03
C ALA A 93 1.99 -6.92 2.10
N GLN A 94 1.56 -6.88 3.36
CA GLN A 94 2.24 -7.59 4.46
C GLN A 94 1.69 -9.01 4.58
#